data_AF-A0A9W8UVI0-F1
#
_entry.id   AF-A0A9W8UVI0-F1
#
_cell.length_a   1.000
_cell.length_b   1.000
_cell.length_c   1.000
_cell.angle_alpha   90.00
_cell.angle_beta   90.00
_cell.angle_gamma   90.00
#
_symmetry.space_group_name_H-M   'P 1'
#
loop_
_entity.id
_entity.type
_entity.pdbx_description
1 polymer ?
#
loop_
_entity_poly.entity_id
_entity_poly.type
_entity_poly.pdbx_seq_one_letter_code
_entity_poly.pdbx_strand_id
1 'polypeptide(L)'
;MVNSYIFPFEGNPDWSKFYVDQKEIQAYIKRTAEKYNLSKHVQLNTTIQETVWDEGSAKWRIKLEQAGELKEDEADFLINVSGFLKYAQPLHMSTIC
;
A
#
# COMPACT_ATOMS: atom_id res chain seq x y z
N MET A 1 -7.86 8.98 24.87
CA MET A 1 -8.19 9.34 23.48
C MET A 1 -7.11 8.72 22.59
N VAL A 2 -7.46 7.74 21.76
CA VAL A 2 -6.49 7.02 20.92
C VAL A 2 -6.08 7.90 19.76
N ASN A 3 -4.82 8.30 19.73
CA ASN A 3 -4.30 9.22 18.72
C ASN A 3 -3.18 8.60 17.87
N SER A 4 -2.93 7.29 17.99
CA SER A 4 -1.74 6.66 17.41
C SER A 4 -1.95 6.04 16.01
N TYR A 5 -3.19 5.72 15.61
CA TYR A 5 -3.50 5.07 14.31
C TYR A 5 -4.73 5.70 13.65
N ILE A 6 -4.69 7.01 13.45
CA ILE A 6 -5.81 7.80 12.92
C ILE A 6 -5.32 8.72 11.81
N PHE A 7 -6.18 9.01 10.83
CA PHE A 7 -5.89 10.05 9.87
C PHE A 7 -6.29 11.39 10.48
N PRO A 8 -5.50 12.46 10.31
CA PRO A 8 -5.83 13.76 10.90
C PRO A 8 -7.15 14.34 10.35
N PHE A 9 -7.57 13.90 9.16
CA PHE A 9 -8.83 14.31 8.52
C PHE A 9 -10.00 13.34 8.75
N GLU A 10 -9.75 12.14 9.27
CA GLU A 10 -10.79 11.12 9.49
C GLU A 10 -10.64 10.56 10.91
N GLY A 11 -11.43 11.10 11.82
CA GLY A 11 -11.48 10.61 13.19
C GLY A 11 -12.09 9.21 13.30
N ASN A 12 -11.91 8.55 14.45
CA ASN A 12 -12.64 7.34 14.83
C ASN A 12 -12.88 7.38 16.36
N PRO A 13 -14.02 7.93 16.82
CA PRO A 13 -14.33 7.99 18.25
C PRO A 13 -14.68 6.62 18.83
N ASP A 14 -15.02 5.65 17.98
CA ASP A 14 -15.55 4.35 18.36
C ASP A 14 -14.48 3.27 18.64
N TRP A 15 -13.23 3.68 18.88
CA TRP A 15 -12.16 2.73 19.22
C TRP A 15 -12.50 1.96 20.49
N SER A 16 -12.41 0.63 20.43
CA SER A 16 -12.80 -0.27 21.54
C SER A 16 -11.87 -0.18 22.76
N LYS A 17 -10.61 0.21 22.54
CA LYS A 17 -9.53 0.23 23.55
C LYS A 17 -8.56 1.36 23.26
N PHE A 18 -7.68 1.67 24.21
CA PHE A 18 -6.62 2.67 23.97
C PHE A 18 -5.60 2.22 22.90
N TYR A 19 -5.27 0.93 22.90
CA TYR A 19 -4.51 0.27 21.84
C TYR A 19 -5.40 -0.81 21.25
N VAL A 20 -5.80 -0.60 19.99
CA VAL A 20 -6.73 -1.47 19.28
C VAL A 20 -5.97 -2.53 18.49
N ASP A 21 -6.63 -3.67 18.29
CA ASP A 21 -6.06 -4.80 17.58
C ASP A 21 -6.05 -4.55 16.06
N GLN A 22 -5.16 -5.25 15.33
CA GLN A 22 -4.96 -5.07 13.88
C GLN A 22 -6.27 -5.11 13.06
N LYS A 23 -7.22 -5.97 13.45
CA LYS A 23 -8.52 -6.11 12.75
C LYS A 23 -9.34 -4.83 12.78
N GLU A 24 -9.32 -4.11 13.90
CA GLU A 24 -10.08 -2.86 14.07
C GLU A 24 -9.46 -1.72 13.25
N ILE A 25 -8.12 -1.64 13.24
CA ILE A 25 -7.37 -0.70 12.40
C ILE A 25 -7.66 -0.96 10.91
N GLN A 26 -7.65 -2.22 10.48
CA GLN A 26 -7.94 -2.59 9.10
C GLN A 26 -9.39 -2.22 8.71
N ALA A 27 -10.36 -2.46 9.59
CA ALA A 27 -11.75 -2.09 9.36
C ALA A 27 -11.91 -0.57 9.21
N TYR A 28 -11.24 0.20 10.07
CA TYR A 28 -11.19 1.67 9.98
C TYR A 28 -10.62 2.16 8.64
N ILE A 29 -9.49 1.60 8.19
CA ILE A 29 -8.87 1.96 6.90
C ILE A 29 -9.80 1.62 5.73
N LYS A 30 -10.40 0.42 5.72
CA LYS A 30 -11.34 0.00 4.67
C LYS A 30 -12.55 0.92 4.58
N ARG A 31 -13.19 1.21 5.73
CA ARG A 31 -14.32 2.14 5.81
C ARG A 31 -13.95 3.53 5.28
N THR A 32 -12.74 4.00 5.60
CA THR A 32 -12.24 5.29 5.10
C THR A 32 -12.10 5.26 3.58
N ALA A 33 -11.50 4.21 3.02
CA ALA A 33 -11.36 4.05 1.57
C ALA A 33 -12.73 4.01 0.85
N GLU A 34 -13.72 3.33 1.44
CA GLU A 34 -15.09 3.27 0.93
C GLU A 34 -15.79 4.64 1.00
N LYS A 35 -15.68 5.34 2.14
CA LYS A 35 -16.28 6.67 2.37
C LYS A 35 -15.83 7.69 1.32
N TYR A 36 -14.54 7.67 0.97
CA TYR A 36 -13.96 8.56 -0.04
C TYR A 36 -14.01 7.99 -1.46
N ASN A 37 -14.68 6.85 -1.67
CA ASN A 37 -14.83 6.18 -2.97
C ASN A 37 -13.47 5.95 -3.67
N LEU A 38 -12.45 5.55 -2.91
CA LEU A 38 -11.10 5.33 -3.42
C LEU A 38 -10.95 3.99 -4.12
N SER A 39 -11.80 3.01 -3.80
CA SER A 39 -11.70 1.64 -4.33
C SER A 39 -11.70 1.57 -5.85
N LYS A 40 -12.37 2.50 -6.54
CA LYS A 40 -12.40 2.58 -8.02
C LYS A 40 -11.05 3.00 -8.65
N HIS A 41 -10.14 3.54 -7.86
CA HIS A 41 -8.82 4.01 -8.29
C HIS A 41 -7.69 3.08 -7.83
N VAL A 42 -8.02 2.02 -7.08
CA VAL A 42 -7.03 1.08 -6.52
C VAL A 42 -7.16 -0.25 -7.24
N GLN A 43 -6.07 -0.68 -7.88
CA GLN A 43 -5.96 -2.01 -8.45
C GLN A 43 -5.22 -2.92 -7.46
N LEU A 44 -5.97 -3.83 -6.83
CA LEU A 44 -5.40 -4.87 -5.96
C LEU A 44 -4.95 -6.07 -6.80
N ASN A 45 -4.16 -6.96 -6.19
CA ASN A 45 -3.56 -8.12 -6.86
C ASN A 45 -2.69 -7.74 -8.08
N THR A 46 -2.05 -6.57 -7.98
CA THR A 46 -1.14 -6.04 -8.97
C THR A 46 0.21 -5.80 -8.30
N THR A 47 1.27 -6.37 -8.86
CA THR A 47 2.65 -6.21 -8.37
C THR A 47 3.44 -5.42 -9.40
N ILE A 48 4.02 -4.29 -9.00
CA ILE A 48 4.95 -3.53 -9.85
C ILE A 48 6.30 -4.24 -9.87
N GLN A 49 6.77 -4.62 -11.06
CA GLN A 49 8.04 -5.33 -11.28
C GLN A 49 9.17 -4.35 -11.60
N GLU A 50 8.88 -3.32 -12.41
CA GLU A 50 9.88 -2.36 -12.87
C GLU A 50 9.24 -1.00 -13.16
N THR A 51 9.97 0.08 -12.88
CA THR A 51 9.57 1.45 -13.22
C THR A 51 10.78 2.18 -13.79
N VAL A 52 10.70 2.63 -15.04
CA VAL A 52 11.80 3.30 -15.76
C VAL A 52 11.32 4.61 -16.34
N TRP A 53 12.08 5.68 -16.13
CA TRP A 53 11.83 6.96 -16.79
C TRP A 53 12.25 6.89 -18.26
N ASP A 54 11.36 7.29 -19.15
CA ASP A 54 11.60 7.40 -20.58
C ASP A 54 11.74 8.88 -20.97
N GLU A 55 12.98 9.31 -21.21
CA GLU A 55 13.30 10.69 -21.61
C GLU A 55 12.66 11.08 -22.95
N GLY A 56 12.41 10.11 -23.85
CA GLY A 56 11.84 10.40 -25.16
C GLY A 56 10.37 10.81 -25.11
N SER A 57 9.60 10.17 -24.23
CA SER A 57 8.17 10.45 -24.01
C SER A 57 7.91 11.36 -22.81
N ALA A 58 8.94 11.63 -21.99
CA ALA A 58 8.85 12.31 -20.69
C ALA A 58 7.82 11.65 -19.77
N LYS A 59 7.84 10.32 -19.71
CA LYS A 59 6.91 9.51 -18.89
C LYS A 59 7.62 8.39 -18.15
N TRP A 60 6.99 7.91 -17.08
CA TRP A 60 7.34 6.65 -16.44
C TRP A 60 6.72 5.49 -17.20
N ARG A 61 7.56 4.55 -17.67
CA ARG A 61 7.13 3.23 -18.11
C ARG A 61 7.13 2.28 -16.92
N ILE A 62 6.03 1.56 -16.75
CA ILE A 62 5.76 0.71 -15.61
C ILE A 62 5.50 -0.70 -16.13
N LYS A 63 6.26 -1.68 -15.65
CA LYS A 63 5.94 -3.10 -15.85
C LYS A 63 5.29 -3.63 -14.59
N LEU A 64 4.13 -4.23 -14.76
CA LEU A 64 3.34 -4.76 -13.66
C LEU A 64 2.87 -6.18 -13.99
N GLU A 65 2.72 -6.99 -12.96
CA GLU A 65 2.14 -8.31 -13.04
C GLU A 65 0.75 -8.28 -12.40
N GLN A 66 -0.25 -8.75 -13.12
CA GLN A 66 -1.62 -8.84 -12.64
C GLN A 66 -2.24 -10.15 -13.12
N ALA A 67 -2.79 -10.93 -12.18
CA ALA A 67 -3.36 -12.25 -12.46
C ALA A 67 -2.40 -13.23 -13.18
N GLY A 68 -1.09 -13.09 -12.93
CA GLY A 68 -0.04 -13.91 -13.57
C GLY A 68 0.36 -13.45 -14.98
N GLU A 69 -0.20 -12.35 -15.47
CA GLU A 69 0.14 -11.75 -16.76
C GLU A 69 1.00 -10.50 -16.57
N LEU A 70 2.07 -10.39 -17.35
CA LEU A 70 2.88 -9.17 -17.42
C LEU A 70 2.18 -8.14 -18.32
N LYS A 71 2.04 -6.92 -17.82
CA LYS A 71 1.45 -5.78 -18.52
C LYS A 71 2.38 -4.58 -18.42
N GLU A 72 2.23 -3.68 -19.38
CA GLU A 72 2.91 -2.38 -19.39
C GLU A 72 1.88 -1.27 -19.19
N ASP A 73 2.28 -0.24 -18.44
CA ASP A 73 1.49 0.96 -18.19
C ASP A 73 2.40 2.20 -18.20
N GLU A 74 1.81 3.38 -18.34
CA GLU A 74 2.53 4.65 -18.39
C GLU A 74 1.91 5.69 -17.46
N ALA A 75 2.77 6.52 -16.84
CA ALA A 75 2.32 7.62 -16.00
C ALA A 75 3.21 8.86 -16.13
N ASP A 76 2.61 10.04 -16.05
CA ASP A 76 3.35 11.31 -16.00
C ASP A 76 4.04 11.49 -14.63
N PHE A 77 3.41 10.99 -13.56
CA PHE A 77 3.91 11.09 -12.19
C PHE A 77 3.92 9.72 -11.52
N LEU A 78 5.00 9.44 -10.79
CA LEU A 78 5.15 8.24 -9.99
C LEU A 78 5.38 8.59 -8.52
N ILE A 79 4.48 8.13 -7.64
CA ILE A 79 4.59 8.32 -6.19
C ILE A 79 4.72 6.96 -5.53
N ASN A 80 5.88 6.69 -4.93
CA ASN A 80 6.14 5.42 -4.26
C ASN A 80 5.66 5.46 -2.80
N VAL A 81 4.61 4.69 -2.50
CA VAL A 81 4.02 4.56 -1.15
C VAL A 81 4.07 3.11 -0.65
N SER A 82 5.11 2.38 -1.03
CA SER A 82 5.19 0.92 -0.81
C SER A 82 5.60 0.49 0.61
N GLY A 83 6.01 1.44 1.46
CA GLY A 83 6.46 1.15 2.83
C GLY A 83 7.70 0.23 2.90
N PHE A 84 8.07 -0.17 4.12
CA PHE A 84 9.22 -1.06 4.37
C PHE A 84 8.81 -2.50 4.71
N LEU A 85 7.55 -2.74 5.09
CA LEU A 85 7.02 -4.05 5.45
C LEU A 85 6.45 -4.78 4.22
N LYS A 86 7.34 -5.25 3.34
CA LYS A 86 6.93 -5.94 2.09
C LYS A 86 7.26 -7.42 2.05
N TYR A 87 8.37 -7.82 2.68
CA TYR A 87 8.85 -9.19 2.64
C TYR A 87 8.90 -9.74 4.05
N ALA A 88 8.26 -10.90 4.27
CA ALA A 88 8.62 -11.73 5.40
C ALA A 88 10.05 -12.22 5.12
N GLN A 89 11.05 -11.65 5.78
CA GLN A 89 12.38 -12.23 5.71
C GLN A 89 12.32 -13.59 6.42
N PRO A 90 12.62 -14.71 5.72
CA PRO A 90 12.80 -15.96 6.43
C PRO A 90 13.94 -15.77 7.43
N LEU A 91 13.72 -16.19 8.68
CA LEU A 91 14.72 -16.13 9.73
C LEU A 91 15.91 -17.00 9.29
N HIS A 92 16.96 -16.41 8.71
CA HIS A 92 18.21 -17.11 8.54
C HIS A 92 18.85 -17.19 9.92
N MET A 93 18.54 -18.27 10.66
CA MET A 93 19.29 -18.67 11.84
C MET A 93 20.73 -18.98 11.40
N SER A 94 21.54 -17.93 11.33
CA SER A 94 22.98 -18.08 11.24
C SER A 94 23.44 -18.47 12.62
N THR A 95 23.84 -19.73 12.79
CA THR A 95 24.59 -20.23 13.93
C THR A 95 25.71 -19.25 14.26
N ILE A 96 25.60 -18.57 15.40
CA ILE A 96 26.71 -17.82 16.00
C ILE A 96 27.74 -18.89 16.42
N CYS A 97 28.91 -18.85 15.78
CA CYS A 97 30.13 -19.40 16.34
C CYS A 97 30.73 -18.36 17.29
#